data_AF-A0A519NPU8-F1
#
_entry.id   AF-A0A519NPU8-F1
#
_cell.length_a   1.000
_cell.length_b   1.000
_cell.length_c   1.000
_cell.angle_alpha   90.00
_cell.angle_beta   90.00
_cell.angle_gamma   90.00
#
_symmetry.space_group_name_H-M   'P 1'
#
loop_
_entity.id
_entity.type
_entity.pdbx_description
1 polymer ?
#
loop_
_entity_poly.entity_id
_entity_poly.type
_entity_poly.pdbx_seq_one_letter_code
_entity_poly.pdbx_strand_id
1 'polypeptide(L)' 'MLLMGRYTLTVFHKGSPVPTETIYLARAAQVLSGITSLLAKHADCHRIRVDSPTAHLFTVDCKGDVVED' A
#
# COMPACT_ATOMS: atom_id res chain seq x y z
N MET A 1 -20.08 4.84 12.50
CA MET A 1 -18.95 5.57 11.89
C MET A 1 -17.86 4.55 11.64
N LEU A 2 -17.69 4.09 10.40
CA LEU A 2 -16.62 3.13 10.07
C LEU A 2 -15.29 3.85 10.33
N LEU A 3 -14.50 3.33 11.26
CA LEU A 3 -13.13 3.78 11.47
C LEU A 3 -12.33 3.38 10.23
N MET A 4 -12.39 4.19 9.17
CA MET A 4 -11.42 4.10 8.08
C MET A 4 -10.05 4.28 8.73
N GLY A 5 -9.15 3.32 8.51
CA GLY A 5 -7.79 3.38 9.02
C GLY A 5 -7.14 4.70 8.63
N ARG A 6 -6.24 5.21 9.47
CA ARG A 6 -5.47 6.44 9.19
C ARG A 6 -4.48 6.28 8.05
N TYR A 7 -4.27 5.06 7.57
CA TYR A 7 -3.38 4.74 6.47
C TYR A 7 -4.07 3.76 5.55
N THR A 8 -3.90 3.96 4.26
CA THR A 8 -4.39 3.09 3.20
C THR A 8 -3.20 2.57 2.43
N LEU A 9 -3.10 1.25 2.29
CA LEU A 9 -2.10 0.61 1.45
C LEU A 9 -2.83 -0.02 0.27
N THR A 10 -2.39 0.31 -0.94
CA THR A 10 -3.07 -0.07 -2.17
C THR A 10 -2.09 -0.76 -3.11
N VAL A 11 -2.39 -2.00 -3.49
CA VAL A 11 -1.56 -2.82 -4.38
C VAL A 11 -2.00 -2.64 -5.82
N PHE A 12 -1.05 -2.34 -6.70
CA PHE A 12 -1.26 -2.25 -8.15
C PHE A 12 -0.40 -3.29 -8.87
N HIS A 13 -0.95 -3.88 -9.93
CA HIS A 13 -0.24 -4.80 -10.84
C HIS A 13 -0.04 -4.14 -12.21
N LYS A 14 1.02 -4.55 -12.92
CA LYS A 14 1.39 -3.94 -14.20
C LYS A 14 0.28 -4.13 -15.23
N GLY A 15 -0.11 -3.05 -15.91
CA GLY A 15 -1.17 -3.06 -16.91
C GLY A 15 -2.59 -3.06 -16.34
N SER A 16 -2.76 -3.12 -15.00
CA SER A 16 -4.06 -2.93 -14.35
C SER A 16 -4.20 -1.49 -13.84
N PRO A 17 -5.19 -0.72 -14.31
CA PRO A 17 -5.47 0.60 -13.76
C PRO A 17 -6.23 0.54 -12.42
N VAL A 18 -6.73 -0.64 -12.05
CA VAL A 18 -7.53 -0.85 -10.83
C VAL A 18 -6.64 -1.50 -9.76
N PRO A 19 -6.72 -1.05 -8.50
CA PRO A 19 -6.02 -1.70 -7.41
C PRO A 19 -6.55 -3.11 -7.17
N THR A 20 -5.63 -4.05 -6.96
CA THR A 20 -5.95 -5.46 -6.76
C THR A 20 -6.27 -5.76 -5.29
N GLU A 21 -5.72 -4.96 -4.38
CA GLU A 21 -6.03 -5.02 -2.96
C GLU A 21 -5.87 -3.65 -2.30
N THR A 22 -6.72 -3.37 -1.34
CA THR A 22 -6.64 -2.18 -0.50
C THR A 22 -6.85 -2.59 0.95
N ILE A 23 -5.91 -2.23 1.83
CA ILE A 23 -6.05 -2.43 3.27
C ILE A 23 -6.00 -1.11 4.02
N TYR A 24 -6.72 -1.05 5.14
CA TYR A 24 -6.82 0.13 6.00
C TYR A 24 -6.18 -0.17 7.36
N LEU A 25 -5.26 0.68 7.78
CA LEU A 25 -4.48 0.50 9.00
C LEU A 25 -4.62 1.72 9.91
N ALA A 26 -4.76 1.49 11.21
CA ALA A 26 -5.03 2.57 12.16
C ALA A 26 -3.75 3.29 12.63
N ARG A 27 -2.60 2.60 12.63
CA ARG A 27 -1.34 3.09 13.20
C ARG A 27 -0.20 3.04 12.19
N ALA A 28 0.69 4.03 12.24
CA ALA A 28 1.87 4.11 11.38
C ALA A 28 2.76 2.86 11.50
N ALA A 29 2.96 2.33 12.71
CA ALA A 29 3.74 1.11 12.93
C ALA A 29 3.18 -0.11 12.18
N GLN A 30 1.86 -0.17 11.98
CA GLN A 30 1.23 -1.26 11.24
C GLN A 30 1.50 -1.15 9.73
N VAL A 31 1.77 0.05 9.21
CA VAL A 31 2.06 0.28 7.78
C VAL A 31 3.26 -0.55 7.35
N LEU A 32 4.34 -0.53 8.13
CA LEU A 32 5.55 -1.28 7.79
C LEU A 32 5.29 -2.79 7.73
N SER A 33 4.64 -3.36 8.75
CA SER A 33 4.24 -4.78 8.73
C SER A 33 3.23 -5.10 7.63
N GLY A 34 2.36 -4.14 7.29
CA GLY A 34 1.38 -4.26 6.22
C GLY A 34 2.03 -4.33 4.85
N ILE A 35 3.02 -3.47 4.59
CA ILE A 35 3.83 -3.51 3.37
C ILE A 35 4.50 -4.87 3.23
N THR A 36 5.21 -5.36 4.26
CA THR A 36 5.87 -6.67 4.21
C THR A 36 4.88 -7.81 3.93
N SER A 37 3.69 -7.76 4.55
CA SER A 37 2.65 -8.77 4.36
C SER A 37 2.08 -8.74 2.93
N LEU A 38 1.88 -7.54 2.37
CA LEU A 38 1.40 -7.37 0.99
C LEU A 38 2.46 -7.79 -0.03
N LEU A 39 3.74 -7.47 0.19
CA LEU A 39 4.85 -7.92 -0.66
C LEU A 39 4.97 -9.45 -0.66
N ALA A 40 4.79 -10.11 0.49
CA ALA A 40 4.80 -11.56 0.58
C ALA A 40 3.59 -12.21 -0.12
N LYS A 41 2.43 -11.54 -0.12
CA LYS A 41 1.20 -12.02 -0.76
C LYS A 41 1.16 -11.78 -2.27
N HIS A 42 1.73 -10.66 -2.72
CA HIS A 42 1.72 -10.19 -4.11
C HIS A 42 3.15 -10.05 -4.63
N ALA A 43 3.84 -11.18 -4.80
CA ALA A 43 5.23 -11.20 -5.26
C ALA A 43 5.42 -10.61 -6.68
N ASP A 44 4.34 -10.56 -7.46
CA ASP A 44 4.27 -10.02 -8.82
C ASP A 44 3.61 -8.64 -8.90
N CYS A 45 3.52 -7.92 -7.77
CA CYS A 45 3.02 -6.56 -7.79
C CYS A 45 3.80 -5.67 -8.78
N HIS A 46 3.28 -4.49 -9.07
CA HIS A 46 4.05 -3.42 -9.67
C HIS A 46 4.51 -2.42 -8.61
N ARG A 47 3.57 -2.02 -7.74
CA ARG A 47 3.81 -1.06 -6.67
C ARG A 47 2.76 -1.18 -5.56
N ILE A 48 3.15 -0.76 -4.37
CA ILE A 48 2.24 -0.54 -3.24
C ILE A 48 2.27 0.95 -2.92
N ARG A 49 1.12 1.59 -3.04
CA ARG A 49 0.94 3.00 -2.70
C ARG A 49 0.48 3.14 -1.26
N VAL A 50 1.08 4.06 -0.51
CA VAL A 50 0.73 4.37 0.87
C VAL A 50 0.15 5.78 0.94
N ASP A 51 -1.08 5.88 1.42
CA ASP A 51 -1.79 7.14 1.58
C ASP A 51 -2.24 7.33 3.03
N SER A 52 -2.32 8.59 3.45
CA SER A 52 -3.11 9.05 4.60
C SER A 52 -4.51 9.45 4.11
N PRO A 53 -5.45 9.83 4.99
CA PRO A 53 -6.79 10.21 4.55
C PRO A 53 -6.79 11.47 3.66
N THR A 54 -5.73 12.26 3.68
CA THR A 54 -5.66 13.57 3.01
C THR A 54 -4.50 13.72 2.04
N ALA A 55 -3.58 12.75 1.97
CA ALA A 55 -2.37 12.90 1.17
C ALA A 55 -1.75 11.55 0.83
N HIS A 56 -1.17 11.48 -0.36
CA HIS A 56 -0.17 10.47 -0.70
C HIS A 56 1.07 10.65 0.21
N LEU A 57 1.60 9.54 0.73
CA LEU A 57 2.78 9.57 1.59
C LEU A 57 4.02 9.11 0.82
N PHE A 58 3.98 7.90 0.27
CA PHE A 58 5.05 7.32 -0.54
C PHE A 58 4.56 6.07 -1.28
N THR A 59 5.32 5.64 -2.29
CA THR A 59 5.12 4.39 -3.02
C THR A 59 6.34 3.49 -2.84
N VAL A 60 6.13 2.19 -2.74
CA VAL A 60 7.20 1.19 -2.80
C VAL A 60 7.02 0.26 -3.99
N ASP A 61 8.14 -0.18 -4.57
CA ASP A 61 8.14 -1.27 -5.53
C ASP A 61 8.04 -2.64 -4.84
N CYS A 62 8.11 -3.73 -5.61
CA CYS A 62 7.92 -5.08 -5.10
C CYS A 62 9.16 -5.67 -4.42
N LYS A 63 10.27 -4.93 -4.40
CA LYS A 63 11.42 -5.21 -3.55
C LYS A 63 11.31 -4.48 -2.20
N GLY A 64 10.35 -3.56 -2.08
CA GLY A 64 10.17 -2.71 -0.91
C GLY A 64 10.97 -1.41 -0.98
N ASP A 65 11.58 -1.10 -2.13
CA ASP A 65 12.31 0.14 -2.34
C ASP A 65 11.32 1.28 -2.58
N VAL A 66 11.57 2.45 -1.99
CA VAL A 66 10.74 3.64 -2.23
C VAL A 66 10.99 4.14 -3.65
N VAL A 67 9.92 4.39 -4.40
CA VAL A 67 9.95 4.85 -5.79
C VAL A 67 9.02 6.03 -5.99
N GLU A 68 9.26 6.81 -7.04
CA GLU A 68 8.34 7.84 -7.51
C GLU A 68 7.13 7.21 -8.22
N ASP A 69 5.93 7.78 -8.00
CA ASP A 69 4.65 7.29 -8.52
C ASP A 69 4.34 7.76 -9.95
#